data_AF-W1XV03-F1
#
_entry.id   AF-W1XV03-F1
#
_cell.length_a   1.000
_cell.length_b   1.000
_cell.length_c   1.000
_cell.angle_alpha   90.00
_cell.angle_beta   90.00
_cell.angle_gamma   90.00
#
_symmetry.space_group_name_H-M   'P 1'
#
loop_
_entity.id
_entity.type
_entity.pdbx_description
1 polymer ?
#
loop_
_entity_poly.entity_id
_entity_poly.type
_entity_poly.pdbx_seq_one_letter_code
_entity_poly.pdbx_strand_id
1 'polypeptide(L)'
;VVNEDILKVDLAQHIQNFKNPDLPIKVVANLPYYITTPILMHLIESGIPFSEFVVMMQKEVADRISAKPNTKAYGSLSIAVQYYMTAK
;
A
#
# COMPACT_ATOMS: atom_id res chain seq x y z
N VAL A 1 2.31 -1.61 19.68
CA VAL A 1 3.48 -1.30 18.82
C VAL A 1 4.15 -2.61 18.50
N VAL A 2 4.42 -2.87 17.23
CA VAL A 2 5.10 -4.08 16.74
C VAL A 2 6.43 -3.64 16.15
N ASN A 3 7.54 -4.19 16.62
CA ASN A 3 8.91 -3.80 16.20
C ASN A 3 9.46 -4.82 15.20
N GLU A 4 8.86 -4.89 14.03
CA GLU A 4 9.16 -5.90 13.00
C GLU A 4 9.27 -5.26 11.62
N ASP A 5 9.89 -5.99 10.68
CA ASP A 5 9.97 -5.60 9.27
C ASP A 5 8.61 -5.81 8.60
N ILE A 6 8.02 -4.73 8.08
CA ILE A 6 6.69 -4.75 7.45
C ILE A 6 6.61 -5.72 6.27
N LEU A 7 7.73 -6.03 5.61
CA LEU A 7 7.77 -6.97 4.49
C LEU A 7 7.83 -8.44 4.93
N LYS A 8 7.97 -8.71 6.23
CA LYS A 8 8.14 -10.06 6.79
C LYS A 8 7.13 -10.41 7.87
N VAL A 9 6.51 -9.40 8.46
CA VAL A 9 5.55 -9.55 9.56
C VAL A 9 4.26 -10.23 9.10
N ASP A 10 3.68 -11.08 9.94
CA ASP A 10 2.36 -11.67 9.67
C ASP A 10 1.24 -10.68 10.04
N LEU A 11 0.91 -9.81 9.07
CA LEU A 11 -0.13 -8.80 9.25
C LEU A 11 -1.50 -9.40 9.59
N ALA A 12 -1.85 -10.55 9.01
CA ALA A 12 -3.14 -11.18 9.24
C ALA A 12 -3.28 -11.62 10.71
N GLN A 13 -2.21 -12.20 11.28
CA GLN A 13 -2.16 -12.55 12.69
C GLN A 13 -2.28 -11.31 13.58
N HIS A 14 -1.59 -10.21 13.27
CA HIS A 14 -1.68 -9.00 14.09
C HIS A 14 -3.05 -8.32 14.03
N ILE A 15 -3.71 -8.33 12.87
CA ILE A 15 -5.06 -7.78 12.72
C ILE A 15 -6.06 -8.54 13.58
N GLN A 16 -5.96 -9.86 13.67
CA GLN A 16 -6.83 -10.66 14.55
C GLN A 16 -6.70 -10.30 16.03
N ASN A 17 -5.55 -9.75 16.44
CA ASN A 17 -5.32 -9.30 17.81
C ASN A 17 -5.86 -7.89 18.09
N PHE A 18 -6.46 -7.22 17.10
CA PHE A 18 -7.12 -5.94 17.33
C PHE A 18 -8.35 -6.13 18.22
N LYS A 19 -8.72 -5.09 18.97
CA LYS A 19 -9.94 -5.15 19.82
C LYS A 19 -11.21 -5.44 19.01
N ASN A 20 -11.25 -4.95 17.77
CA ASN A 20 -12.38 -5.10 16.85
C ASN A 20 -11.84 -5.54 15.47
N PRO A 21 -11.48 -6.83 15.30
CA PRO A 21 -10.81 -7.31 14.09
C PRO A 21 -11.70 -7.28 12.84
N ASP A 22 -13.03 -7.26 13.01
CA ASP A 22 -14.02 -7.24 11.92
C ASP A 22 -14.31 -5.84 11.36
N LEU A 23 -13.75 -4.78 11.96
CA LEU A 23 -13.91 -3.43 11.43
C LEU A 23 -13.05 -3.22 10.18
N PRO A 24 -13.47 -2.33 9.25
CA PRO A 24 -12.67 -2.00 8.09
C PRO A 24 -11.27 -1.54 8.46
N ILE A 25 -10.25 -2.19 7.88
CA ILE A 25 -8.84 -1.89 8.14
C ILE A 25 -8.38 -0.77 7.20
N LYS A 26 -7.65 0.21 7.72
CA LYS A 26 -7.03 1.28 6.95
C LYS A 26 -5.52 1.27 7.17
N VAL A 27 -4.76 1.56 6.13
CA VAL A 27 -3.31 1.75 6.21
C VAL A 27 -3.02 3.24 6.22
N VAL A 28 -2.33 3.71 7.25
CA VAL A 28 -1.85 5.10 7.35
C VAL A 28 -0.35 5.08 7.61
N ALA A 29 0.45 5.63 6.70
CA ALA A 29 1.90 5.56 6.83
C ALA A 29 2.63 6.70 6.10
N ASN A 30 3.83 7.01 6.58
CA ASN A 30 4.82 7.78 5.82
C ASN A 30 5.89 6.81 5.32
N LEU A 31 5.92 6.55 4.01
CA LEU A 31 6.75 5.50 3.43
C LEU A 31 8.15 6.01 3.07
N PRO A 32 9.22 5.25 3.39
CA PRO A 32 10.58 5.63 3.01
C PRO A 32 10.80 5.50 1.50
N TYR A 33 11.50 6.47 0.94
CA TYR A 33 11.64 6.67 -0.52
C TYR A 33 12.18 5.46 -1.30
N TYR A 34 13.14 4.71 -0.74
CA TYR A 34 13.81 3.62 -1.45
C TYR A 34 13.02 2.30 -1.44
N ILE A 35 11.97 2.18 -0.61
CA ILE A 35 11.25 0.92 -0.38
C ILE A 35 9.73 1.09 -0.46
N THR A 36 9.23 2.26 -0.87
CA THR A 36 7.79 2.52 -1.06
C THR A 36 7.12 1.50 -1.96
N THR A 37 7.69 1.23 -3.14
CA THR A 37 7.10 0.29 -4.11
C THR A 37 6.95 -1.12 -3.54
N PRO A 38 7.99 -1.79 -3.01
CA PRO A 38 7.83 -3.13 -2.44
C PRO A 38 6.88 -3.16 -1.24
N ILE A 39 6.84 -2.12 -0.39
CA ILE A 39 5.85 -2.05 0.71
C ILE A 39 4.43 -1.99 0.14
N LEU A 40 4.18 -1.09 -0.82
CA LEU A 40 2.86 -0.92 -1.38
C LEU A 40 2.37 -2.20 -2.08
N MET A 41 3.24 -2.84 -2.85
CA MET A 41 2.93 -4.11 -3.51
C MET A 41 2.66 -5.22 -2.48
N HIS A 42 3.50 -5.35 -1.46
CA HIS A 42 3.30 -6.33 -0.39
C HIS A 42 1.93 -6.17 0.30
N LEU A 43 1.53 -4.93 0.60
CA LEU A 43 0.24 -4.66 1.23
C LEU A 43 -0.93 -4.95 0.28
N ILE A 44 -0.84 -4.54 -0.99
CA ILE A 44 -1.88 -4.77 -2.01
C ILE A 44 -2.06 -6.27 -2.27
N GLU A 45 -0.97 -7.03 -2.33
CA GLU A 45 -0.94 -8.45 -2.67
C GLU A 45 -1.17 -9.37 -1.45
N SER A 46 -1.27 -8.81 -0.24
CA SER A 46 -1.43 -9.59 1.00
C SER A 46 -2.75 -10.34 1.13
N GLY A 47 -3.75 -10.02 0.29
CA GLY A 47 -5.10 -10.57 0.37
C GLY A 47 -5.94 -10.04 1.54
N ILE A 48 -5.38 -9.11 2.35
CA ILE A 48 -6.10 -8.47 3.44
C ILE A 48 -7.10 -7.45 2.84
N PRO A 49 -8.38 -7.45 3.27
CA PRO A 49 -9.41 -6.57 2.72
C PRO A 49 -9.28 -5.15 3.30
N PHE A 50 -8.22 -4.46 2.94
CA PHE A 50 -8.02 -3.06 3.31
C PHE A 50 -9.07 -2.17 2.64
N SER A 51 -9.66 -1.29 3.45
CA SER A 51 -10.68 -0.33 2.99
C SER A 51 -10.07 0.93 2.38
N GLU A 52 -8.90 1.36 2.85
CA GLU A 52 -8.28 2.61 2.40
C GLU A 52 -6.78 2.64 2.72
N PHE A 53 -6.02 3.32 1.85
CA PHE A 53 -4.61 3.64 2.04
C PHE A 53 -4.45 5.16 2.05
N VAL A 54 -3.93 5.71 3.15
CA VAL A 54 -3.58 7.12 3.29
C VAL A 54 -2.08 7.20 3.56
N VAL A 55 -1.31 7.33 2.49
CA VAL A 55 0.15 7.20 2.55
C VAL A 55 0.86 8.44 2.06
N MET A 56 1.90 8.86 2.78
CA MET A 56 2.83 9.90 2.33
C MET A 56 4.04 9.25 1.66
N MET A 57 4.46 9.81 0.52
CA MET A 57 5.62 9.34 -0.25
C MET A 57 6.18 10.48 -1.11
N GLN A 58 7.25 10.20 -1.86
CA GLN A 58 7.82 11.13 -2.83
C GLN A 58 6.82 11.45 -3.94
N LYS A 59 6.79 12.72 -4.36
CA LYS A 59 5.88 13.21 -5.40
C LYS A 59 5.98 12.39 -6.70
N GLU A 60 7.18 12.07 -7.15
CA GLU A 60 7.40 11.27 -8.37
C GLU A 60 6.80 9.86 -8.29
N VAL A 61 6.73 9.27 -7.09
CA VAL A 61 6.12 7.94 -6.88
C VAL A 61 4.60 8.08 -6.92
N ALA A 62 4.04 9.10 -6.28
CA ALA A 62 2.61 9.41 -6.37
C ALA A 62 2.17 9.71 -7.81
N ASP A 63 2.97 10.48 -8.56
CA ASP A 63 2.74 10.78 -9.97
C ASP A 63 2.73 9.48 -10.81
N ARG A 64 3.60 8.50 -10.51
CA ARG A 64 3.61 7.20 -11.18
C ARG A 64 2.37 6.36 -10.85
N ILE A 65 1.96 6.31 -9.58
CA ILE A 65 0.80 5.54 -9.14
C ILE A 65 -0.49 6.05 -9.81
N SER A 66 -0.62 7.37 -9.95
CA SER A 66 -1.78 8.05 -10.54
C SER A 66 -1.66 8.28 -12.06
N ALA A 67 -0.57 7.84 -12.69
CA ALA A 67 -0.30 8.09 -14.10
C ALA A 67 -1.38 7.47 -15.01
N LYS A 68 -1.76 8.18 -16.08
CA LYS A 68 -2.67 7.65 -17.09
C LYS A 68 -1.91 6.89 -18.19
N PRO A 69 -2.55 5.93 -18.89
CA PRO A 69 -1.95 5.29 -20.07
C PRO A 69 -1.42 6.32 -21.07
N ASN A 70 -0.37 5.94 -21.81
CA ASN A 70 0.33 6.81 -22.77
C ASN A 70 1.00 8.05 -22.16
N THR A 71 1.43 7.99 -20.89
CA THR A 71 2.26 9.04 -20.26
C THR A 71 3.64 8.49 -19.89
N LYS A 72 4.66 9.36 -19.80
CA LYS A 72 6.03 8.97 -19.43
C LYS A 72 6.12 8.32 -18.04
N ALA A 73 5.23 8.71 -17.13
CA ALA A 73 5.18 8.18 -15.77
C ALA A 73 4.42 6.83 -15.67
N TYR A 74 3.68 6.45 -16.72
CA TYR A 74 2.91 5.21 -16.74
C TYR A 74 3.82 3.99 -16.88
N GLY A 75 3.68 3.03 -15.99
CA GLY A 75 4.44 1.80 -16.03
C GLY A 75 3.86 0.71 -15.13
N SER A 76 4.69 -0.27 -14.78
CA SER A 76 4.28 -1.43 -13.98
C SER A 76 3.59 -1.05 -12.66
N LEU A 77 4.13 -0.06 -11.94
CA LEU A 77 3.54 0.42 -10.69
C LEU A 77 2.14 1.04 -10.89
N SER A 78 1.95 1.81 -11.95
CA SER A 78 0.66 2.40 -12.30
C SER A 78 -0.37 1.31 -12.54
N ILE A 79 -0.01 0.32 -13.36
CA ILE A 79 -0.87 -0.82 -13.71
C ILE A 79 -1.23 -1.62 -12.45
N ALA A 80 -0.22 -1.96 -11.64
CA ALA A 80 -0.42 -2.75 -10.43
C ALA A 80 -1.39 -2.05 -9.47
N VAL A 81 -1.14 -0.79 -9.11
CA VAL A 81 -2.01 -0.09 -8.17
C VAL A 81 -3.40 0.14 -8.76
N GLN A 82 -3.51 0.55 -10.02
CA GLN A 82 -4.81 0.84 -10.66
C GLN A 82 -5.64 -0.41 -10.93
N TYR A 83 -5.02 -1.60 -10.98
CA TYR A 83 -5.71 -2.87 -11.10
C TYR A 83 -6.43 -3.24 -9.80
N TYR A 84 -5.79 -3.03 -8.65
CA TYR A 84 -6.35 -3.38 -7.34
C TYR A 84 -7.13 -2.24 -6.68
N MET A 85 -6.81 -0.99 -7.00
CA MET A 85 -7.26 0.19 -6.25
C MET A 85 -7.52 1.38 -7.17
N THR A 86 -8.34 2.32 -6.70
CA THR A 86 -8.45 3.65 -7.32
C THR A 86 -7.50 4.61 -6.64
N ALA A 87 -6.46 5.05 -7.34
CA ALA A 87 -5.57 6.12 -6.86
C ALA A 87 -6.20 7.50 -7.07
N LYS A 88 -6.10 8.38 -6.06
CA LYS A 88 -6.59 9.76 -6.08
C LYS A 88 -5.51 10.72 -5.61
#